data_AF-A0A3E0J9J5-F1
#
_entry.id   AF-A0A3E0J9J5-F1
#
_cell.length_a   1.000
_cell.length_b   1.000
_cell.length_c   1.000
_cell.angle_alpha   90.00
_cell.angle_beta   90.00
_cell.angle_gamma   90.00
#
_symmetry.space_group_name_H-M   'P 1'
#
loop_
_entity.id
_entity.type
_entity.pdbx_description
1 polymer ?
#
loop_
_entity_poly.entity_id
_entity_poly.type
_entity_poly.pdbx_seq_one_letter_code
_entity_poly.pdbx_strand_id
1 'polypeptide(L)'
;MKVYKNSVLTFLLYSLFILAALAIHHLLSPTPFQYVRSFICFGLTPAFILYANHKQLWFRSSLRWVIKLSRRPVLSSILFVMSALASFDLALHLPLSEFVHLFLLGFGAFIYWTPLLLQCSFIQLQNYMRRFLYLMLTSLSFVLYHEASFFFSEGTDAEAFLYTGVMIMIIQLFSLILEWAEDEKENDPVNVKGYFKSISKN
;
A
#
# COMPACT_ATOMS: atom_id res chain seq x y z
N MET A 1 -10.14 -10.42 -27.18
CA MET A 1 -10.47 -11.30 -26.03
C MET A 1 -10.51 -10.43 -24.78
N LYS A 2 -11.67 -10.21 -24.16
CA LYS A 2 -11.77 -9.41 -22.93
C LYS A 2 -11.25 -10.26 -21.78
N VAL A 3 -10.03 -9.99 -21.34
CA VAL A 3 -9.48 -10.53 -20.09
C VAL A 3 -10.30 -9.90 -18.96
N TYR A 4 -11.31 -10.61 -18.46
CA TYR A 4 -11.91 -10.31 -17.16
C TYR A 4 -10.85 -10.64 -16.11
N LYS A 5 -9.88 -9.72 -15.93
CA LYS A 5 -8.91 -9.77 -14.83
C LYS A 5 -9.71 -9.90 -13.55
N ASN A 6 -9.23 -10.78 -12.67
CA ASN A 6 -9.90 -11.46 -11.55
C ASN A 6 -10.44 -10.52 -10.45
N SER A 7 -11.26 -9.54 -10.84
CA SER A 7 -11.82 -8.47 -10.02
C SER A 7 -12.66 -8.99 -8.87
N VAL A 8 -13.25 -10.17 -9.03
CA VAL A 8 -14.03 -10.87 -7.99
C VAL A 8 -13.13 -11.35 -6.85
N LEU A 9 -11.97 -11.93 -7.16
CA LEU A 9 -11.01 -12.38 -6.14
C LEU A 9 -10.44 -11.18 -5.37
N THR A 10 -10.07 -10.13 -6.09
CA THR A 10 -9.58 -8.88 -5.48
C THR A 10 -10.65 -8.26 -4.59
N PHE A 11 -11.91 -8.20 -5.04
CA PHE A 11 -13.04 -7.69 -4.28
C PHE A 11 -13.35 -8.53 -3.03
N LEU A 12 -13.30 -9.86 -3.14
CA LEU A 12 -13.47 -10.78 -2.02
C LEU A 12 -12.37 -10.60 -0.98
N LEU A 13 -11.11 -10.49 -1.41
CA LEU A 13 -9.97 -10.24 -0.52
C LEU A 13 -10.13 -8.90 0.22
N TYR A 14 -10.54 -7.83 -0.48
CA TYR A 14 -10.82 -6.54 0.15
C TYR A 14 -12.01 -6.60 1.13
N SER A 15 -13.07 -7.33 0.80
CA SER A 15 -14.26 -7.45 1.66
C SER A 15 -13.96 -8.24 2.93
N LEU A 16 -13.25 -9.36 2.78
CA LEU A 16 -12.82 -10.22 3.89
C LEU A 16 -11.81 -9.48 4.79
N PHE A 17 -10.98 -8.63 4.18
CA PHE A 17 -10.09 -7.72 4.90
C PHE A 17 -10.87 -6.68 5.73
N ILE A 18 -11.86 -6.00 5.15
CA ILE A 18 -12.70 -5.02 5.88
C ILE A 18 -13.34 -5.69 7.11
N LEU A 19 -13.84 -6.91 6.94
CA LEU A 19 -14.44 -7.69 8.03
C LEU A 19 -13.42 -8.08 9.10
N ALA A 20 -12.22 -8.53 8.72
CA ALA A 20 -11.16 -8.89 9.66
C ALA A 20 -10.63 -7.67 10.43
N ALA A 21 -10.42 -6.54 9.75
CA ALA A 21 -10.00 -5.28 10.36
C ALA A 21 -11.05 -4.75 11.35
N LEU A 22 -12.35 -4.86 11.01
CA LEU A 22 -13.45 -4.52 11.92
C LEU A 22 -13.49 -5.42 13.15
N ALA A 23 -13.28 -6.73 12.97
CA ALA A 23 -13.29 -7.71 14.06
C ALA A 23 -12.12 -7.51 15.05
N ILE A 24 -10.90 -7.29 14.53
CA ILE A 24 -9.71 -7.01 15.36
C ILE A 24 -9.91 -5.72 16.17
N HIS A 25 -10.41 -4.65 15.53
CA HIS A 25 -10.67 -3.39 16.23
C HIS A 25 -11.77 -3.47 17.29
N HIS A 26 -12.85 -4.20 17.01
CA HIS A 26 -13.93 -4.44 17.99
C HIS A 26 -13.42 -5.18 19.24
N LEU A 27 -12.40 -6.03 19.09
CA LEU A 27 -11.89 -6.84 20.20
C LEU A 27 -10.86 -6.11 21.07
N LEU A 28 -10.11 -5.15 20.50
CA LEU A 28 -8.86 -4.64 21.08
C LEU A 28 -8.86 -3.14 21.43
N SER A 29 -9.91 -2.36 21.11
CA SER A 29 -9.85 -0.90 21.26
C SER A 29 -11.10 -0.28 21.91
N PRO A 30 -10.96 0.46 23.04
CA PRO A 30 -11.92 1.48 23.41
C PRO A 30 -11.59 2.83 22.73
N THR A 31 -12.65 3.60 22.45
CA THR A 31 -12.74 4.94 21.77
C THR A 31 -12.87 4.96 20.24
N PRO A 32 -13.71 5.87 19.68
CA PRO A 32 -14.05 5.91 18.25
C PRO A 32 -12.92 6.34 17.30
N PHE A 33 -11.79 6.85 17.80
CA PHE A 33 -10.80 7.53 16.96
C PHE A 33 -9.89 6.58 16.16
N GLN A 34 -9.53 5.41 16.71
CA GLN A 34 -8.71 4.43 16.00
C GLN A 34 -9.47 3.76 14.83
N TYR A 35 -10.79 3.56 14.97
CA TYR A 35 -11.67 3.13 13.88
C TYR A 35 -11.62 4.11 12.71
N VAL A 36 -11.70 5.41 13.01
CA VAL A 36 -11.67 6.46 11.98
C VAL A 36 -10.31 6.46 11.27
N ARG A 37 -9.20 6.31 12.01
CA ARG A 37 -7.85 6.22 11.44
C ARG A 37 -7.70 5.02 10.51
N SER A 38 -8.08 3.83 10.94
CA SER A 38 -7.99 2.63 10.09
C SER A 38 -8.95 2.69 8.90
N PHE A 39 -10.16 3.21 9.08
CA PHE A 39 -11.11 3.38 7.98
C PHE A 39 -10.58 4.35 6.93
N ILE A 40 -9.98 5.47 7.33
CA ILE A 40 -9.36 6.42 6.41
C ILE A 40 -8.16 5.77 5.69
N CYS A 41 -7.23 5.20 6.44
CA CYS A 41 -5.99 4.66 5.90
C CYS A 41 -6.19 3.45 5.00
N PHE A 42 -6.97 2.47 5.44
CA PHE A 42 -7.05 1.16 4.81
C PHE A 42 -8.37 0.91 4.06
N GLY A 43 -9.37 1.78 4.23
CA GLY A 43 -10.65 1.72 3.52
C GLY A 43 -10.80 2.82 2.48
N LEU A 44 -11.01 4.07 2.95
CA LEU A 44 -11.35 5.21 2.10
C LEU A 44 -10.25 5.55 1.10
N THR A 45 -9.01 5.65 1.56
CA THR A 45 -7.89 6.07 0.72
C THR A 45 -7.66 5.14 -0.47
N PRO A 46 -7.52 3.81 -0.30
CA PRO A 46 -7.40 2.91 -1.44
C PRO A 46 -8.66 2.92 -2.31
N ALA A 47 -9.87 3.04 -1.73
CA ALA A 47 -11.10 3.15 -2.50
C ALA A 47 -11.13 4.40 -3.41
N PHE A 48 -10.68 5.55 -2.91
CA PHE A 48 -10.55 6.77 -3.72
C PHE A 48 -9.56 6.62 -4.86
N ILE A 49 -8.42 5.95 -4.63
CA ILE A 49 -7.42 5.68 -5.68
C ILE A 49 -8.02 4.76 -6.75
N LEU A 50 -8.72 3.69 -6.35
CA LEU A 50 -9.40 2.79 -7.29
C LEU A 50 -10.50 3.50 -8.07
N TYR A 51 -11.29 4.35 -7.43
CA TYR A 51 -12.28 5.19 -8.10
C TYR A 51 -11.62 6.14 -9.12
N ALA A 52 -10.52 6.79 -8.74
CA ALA A 52 -9.76 7.69 -9.60
C ALA A 52 -9.09 6.95 -10.77
N ASN A 53 -8.63 5.70 -10.58
CA ASN A 53 -8.19 4.81 -11.66
C ASN A 53 -9.33 4.55 -12.65
N HIS A 54 -10.51 4.14 -12.16
CA HIS A 54 -11.67 3.82 -12.99
C HIS A 54 -12.15 5.03 -13.80
N LYS A 55 -12.14 6.22 -13.18
CA LYS A 55 -12.51 7.49 -13.84
C LYS A 55 -11.35 8.17 -14.57
N GLN A 56 -10.17 7.55 -14.61
CA GLN A 56 -8.97 8.08 -15.26
C GLN A 56 -8.62 9.52 -14.83
N LEU A 57 -8.85 9.86 -13.56
CA LEU A 57 -8.71 11.25 -13.07
C LEU A 57 -7.26 11.73 -13.05
N TRP A 58 -6.30 10.82 -13.03
CA TRP A 58 -4.86 11.10 -12.94
C TRP A 58 -4.30 11.96 -14.08
N PHE A 59 -5.00 12.03 -15.22
CA PHE A 59 -4.58 12.82 -16.37
C PHE A 59 -4.82 14.32 -16.21
N ARG A 60 -5.66 14.71 -15.25
CA ARG A 60 -5.90 16.12 -14.90
C ARG A 60 -4.60 16.75 -14.43
N SER A 61 -4.33 17.97 -14.88
CA SER A 61 -3.08 18.70 -14.57
C SER A 61 -2.81 18.77 -13.06
N SER A 62 -3.86 18.98 -12.26
CA SER A 62 -3.82 19.05 -10.80
C SER A 62 -3.41 17.74 -10.11
N LEU A 63 -3.47 16.59 -10.78
CA LEU A 63 -3.16 15.27 -10.22
C LEU A 63 -1.93 14.61 -10.86
N ARG A 64 -1.30 15.24 -11.86
CA ARG A 64 -0.10 14.68 -12.51
C ARG A 64 1.08 14.50 -11.56
N TRP A 65 1.14 15.29 -10.48
CA TRP A 65 2.18 15.14 -9.46
C TRP A 65 2.11 13.77 -8.77
N VAL A 66 0.91 13.19 -8.63
CA VAL A 66 0.69 11.87 -8.02
C VAL A 66 1.39 10.78 -8.84
N ILE A 67 1.26 10.83 -10.17
CA ILE A 67 1.94 9.90 -11.08
C ILE A 67 3.47 10.07 -11.01
N LYS A 68 3.96 11.32 -10.94
CA LYS A 68 5.40 11.59 -10.87
C LYS A 68 6.00 11.12 -9.55
N LEU A 69 5.29 11.37 -8.45
CA LEU A 69 5.73 11.00 -7.12
C LEU A 69 5.75 9.48 -6.97
N SER A 70 4.69 8.80 -7.42
CA SER A 70 4.56 7.36 -7.22
C SER A 70 5.74 6.57 -7.77
N ARG A 71 6.36 7.04 -8.86
CA ARG A 71 7.52 6.40 -9.52
C ARG A 71 8.85 6.56 -8.80
N ARG A 72 8.88 7.36 -7.75
CA ARG A 72 10.06 7.60 -6.93
C ARG A 72 9.84 6.88 -5.60
N PRO A 73 10.16 5.56 -5.52
CA PRO A 73 9.84 4.76 -4.34
C PRO A 73 10.49 5.35 -3.08
N VAL A 74 11.78 5.69 -3.13
CA VAL A 74 12.50 6.30 -1.99
C VAL A 74 11.84 7.61 -1.54
N LEU A 75 11.55 8.53 -2.47
CA LEU A 75 10.91 9.81 -2.13
C LEU A 75 9.52 9.60 -1.53
N SER A 76 8.73 8.67 -2.10
CA SER A 76 7.41 8.33 -1.60
C SER A 76 7.49 7.72 -0.19
N SER A 77 8.51 6.89 0.08
CA SER A 77 8.72 6.30 1.40
C SER A 77 9.09 7.38 2.42
N ILE A 78 9.98 8.31 2.06
CA ILE A 78 10.34 9.45 2.93
C ILE A 78 9.11 10.30 3.25
N LEU A 79 8.31 10.66 2.25
CA LEU A 79 7.12 11.47 2.48
C LEU A 79 6.09 10.74 3.34
N PHE A 80 5.92 9.43 3.13
CA PHE A 80 5.06 8.61 4.00
C PHE A 80 5.55 8.65 5.45
N VAL A 81 6.84 8.40 5.70
CA VAL A 81 7.42 8.43 7.05
C VAL A 81 7.27 9.81 7.69
N MET A 82 7.57 10.89 6.97
CA MET A 82 7.42 12.24 7.48
C MET A 82 5.96 12.57 7.80
N SER A 83 5.00 12.12 6.98
CA SER A 83 3.57 12.33 7.26
C SER A 83 3.07 11.53 8.46
N ALA A 84 3.57 10.30 8.65
CA ALA A 84 3.25 9.47 9.80
C ALA A 84 3.83 10.08 11.08
N LEU A 85 5.12 10.41 11.08
CA LEU A 85 5.78 11.12 12.19
C LEU A 85 5.04 12.41 12.52
N ALA A 86 4.73 13.24 11.53
CA ALA A 86 4.00 14.48 11.76
C ALA A 86 2.59 14.20 12.34
N SER A 87 1.87 13.20 11.83
CA SER A 87 0.53 12.89 12.32
C SER A 87 0.52 12.51 13.81
N PHE A 88 1.51 11.75 14.28
CA PHE A 88 1.53 11.25 15.65
C PHE A 88 2.31 12.14 16.61
N ASP A 89 3.45 12.68 16.19
CA ASP A 89 4.30 13.51 17.05
C ASP A 89 3.66 14.88 17.30
N LEU A 90 2.98 15.46 16.29
CA LEU A 90 2.14 16.64 16.54
C LEU A 90 0.96 16.33 17.45
N ALA A 91 0.40 15.12 17.44
CA ALA A 91 -0.76 14.78 18.28
C ALA A 91 -0.41 14.74 19.77
N LEU A 92 0.86 14.44 20.07
CA LEU A 92 1.38 14.38 21.44
C LEU A 92 1.87 15.75 21.95
N HIS A 93 2.44 16.57 21.07
CA HIS A 93 3.14 17.80 21.48
C HIS A 93 2.41 19.11 21.16
N LEU A 94 1.45 19.11 20.23
CA LEU A 94 0.72 20.30 19.81
C LEU A 94 -0.79 20.03 19.89
N PRO A 95 -1.56 20.86 20.61
CA PRO A 95 -3.02 20.70 20.71
C PRO A 95 -3.71 21.18 19.41
N LEU A 96 -3.33 20.59 18.28
CA LEU A 96 -4.00 20.79 17.01
C LEU A 96 -5.31 19.99 17.01
N SER A 97 -6.30 20.47 16.25
CA SER A 97 -7.57 19.75 16.15
C SER A 97 -7.36 18.37 15.53
N GLU A 98 -8.09 17.37 16.01
CA GLU A 98 -8.11 15.99 15.51
C GLU A 98 -8.21 15.89 13.98
N PHE A 99 -8.91 16.84 13.34
CA PHE A 99 -9.04 16.93 11.88
C PHE A 99 -7.70 17.10 11.16
N VAL A 100 -6.75 17.84 11.74
CA VAL A 100 -5.42 18.05 11.15
C VAL A 100 -4.63 16.75 11.15
N HIS A 101 -4.71 15.97 12.24
CA HIS A 101 -4.09 14.65 12.34
C HIS A 101 -4.70 13.68 11.32
N LEU A 102 -6.04 13.63 11.23
CA LEU A 102 -6.71 12.77 10.25
C LEU A 102 -6.39 13.17 8.80
N PHE A 103 -6.24 14.46 8.52
CA PHE A 103 -5.84 14.94 7.19
C PHE A 103 -4.40 14.52 6.85
N LEU A 104 -3.44 14.75 7.75
CA LEU A 104 -2.04 14.35 7.56
C LEU A 104 -1.90 12.83 7.39
N LEU A 105 -2.64 12.08 8.21
CA LEU A 105 -2.69 10.62 8.13
C LEU A 105 -3.29 10.16 6.79
N GLY A 106 -4.40 10.76 6.36
CA GLY A 106 -5.02 10.48 5.06
C GLY A 106 -4.10 10.82 3.89
N PHE A 107 -3.37 11.93 3.98
CA PHE A 107 -2.37 12.32 2.99
C PHE A 107 -1.20 11.31 2.96
N GLY A 108 -0.71 10.87 4.11
CA GLY A 108 0.31 9.84 4.22
C GLY A 108 -0.15 8.51 3.65
N ALA A 109 -1.36 8.08 4.00
CA ALA A 109 -1.99 6.89 3.44
C ALA A 109 -2.14 7.00 1.91
N PHE A 110 -2.46 8.18 1.39
CA PHE A 110 -2.60 8.39 -0.05
C PHE A 110 -1.25 8.20 -0.74
N ILE A 111 -0.17 8.71 -0.16
CA ILE A 111 1.19 8.49 -0.64
C ILE A 111 1.57 7.01 -0.55
N TYR A 112 1.20 6.32 0.54
CA TYR A 112 1.42 4.87 0.71
C TYR A 112 0.77 4.04 -0.40
N TRP A 113 -0.51 4.26 -0.64
CA TRP A 113 -1.27 3.44 -1.57
C TRP A 113 -0.99 3.74 -3.04
N THR A 114 -0.57 4.97 -3.37
CA THR A 114 -0.43 5.39 -4.76
C THR A 114 0.57 4.53 -5.55
N PRO A 115 1.83 4.28 -5.12
CA PRO A 115 2.75 3.42 -5.85
C PRO A 115 2.27 1.97 -6.02
N LEU A 116 1.40 1.50 -5.11
CA LEU A 116 0.91 0.12 -5.09
C LEU A 116 -0.33 -0.08 -5.97
N LEU A 117 -1.25 0.90 -6.00
CA LEU A 117 -2.57 0.76 -6.63
C LEU A 117 -2.77 1.61 -7.88
N LEU A 118 -1.91 2.60 -8.14
CA LEU A 118 -2.11 3.49 -9.29
C LEU A 118 -1.94 2.72 -10.61
N GLN A 119 -3.01 2.72 -11.41
CA GLN A 119 -3.03 2.13 -12.74
C GLN A 119 -3.21 3.25 -13.76
N CYS A 120 -2.26 3.40 -14.68
CA CYS A 120 -2.32 4.35 -15.78
C CYS A 120 -2.27 3.60 -17.11
N SER A 121 -3.35 3.66 -17.88
CA SER A 121 -3.48 2.95 -19.17
C SER A 121 -2.45 3.37 -20.23
N PHE A 122 -1.95 4.60 -20.17
CA PHE A 122 -1.05 5.17 -21.19
C PHE A 122 0.41 5.22 -20.77
N ILE A 123 0.76 4.77 -19.57
CA ILE A 123 2.13 4.80 -19.12
C ILE A 123 2.50 3.49 -18.46
N GLN A 124 3.66 2.97 -18.84
CA GLN A 124 4.18 1.70 -18.34
C GLN A 124 4.08 1.62 -16.82
N LEU A 125 3.46 0.54 -16.34
CA LEU A 125 3.37 0.24 -14.92
C LEU A 125 4.78 0.18 -14.32
N GLN A 126 4.89 0.55 -13.04
CA GLN A 126 6.18 0.48 -12.36
C GLN A 126 6.67 -0.97 -12.33
N ASN A 127 7.97 -1.14 -12.57
CA ASN A 127 8.62 -2.44 -12.45
C ASN A 127 8.36 -3.02 -11.03
N TYR A 128 8.02 -4.31 -10.99
CA TYR A 128 7.85 -5.11 -9.78
C TYR A 128 8.89 -4.79 -8.70
N MET A 129 10.18 -4.78 -9.05
CA MET A 129 11.28 -4.55 -8.10
C MET A 129 11.19 -3.19 -7.40
N ARG A 130 10.66 -2.16 -8.09
CA ARG A 130 10.47 -0.83 -7.50
C ARG A 130 9.31 -0.81 -6.50
N ARG A 131 8.21 -1.50 -6.81
CA ARG A 131 7.05 -1.63 -5.93
C ARG A 131 7.39 -2.49 -4.71
N PHE A 132 8.16 -3.56 -4.91
CA PHE A 132 8.70 -4.39 -3.82
C PHE A 132 9.61 -3.59 -2.89
N LEU A 133 10.61 -2.88 -3.43
CA LEU A 133 11.50 -2.02 -2.64
C LEU A 133 10.69 -0.97 -1.85
N TYR A 134 9.72 -0.34 -2.51
CA TYR A 134 8.84 0.63 -1.87
C TYR A 134 8.10 0.01 -0.68
N LEU A 135 7.44 -1.14 -0.90
CA LEU A 135 6.69 -1.84 0.13
C LEU A 135 7.60 -2.18 1.31
N MET A 136 8.77 -2.77 1.06
CA MET A 136 9.74 -3.12 2.10
C MET A 136 10.17 -1.90 2.93
N LEU A 137 10.54 -0.79 2.28
CA LEU A 137 10.92 0.43 2.99
C LEU A 137 9.78 0.97 3.84
N THR A 138 8.57 1.06 3.28
CA THR A 138 7.42 1.59 4.03
C THR A 138 6.99 0.67 5.17
N SER A 139 7.04 -0.65 4.99
CA SER A 139 6.70 -1.62 6.03
C SER A 139 7.69 -1.60 7.18
N LEU A 140 8.99 -1.57 6.86
CA LEU A 140 10.05 -1.47 7.86
C LEU A 140 9.89 -0.19 8.68
N SER A 141 9.71 0.96 8.00
CA SER A 141 9.53 2.23 8.71
C SER A 141 8.26 2.26 9.55
N PHE A 142 7.16 1.67 9.07
CA PHE A 142 5.90 1.62 9.81
C PHE A 142 6.01 0.80 11.10
N VAL A 143 6.65 -0.38 11.03
CA VAL A 143 6.87 -1.24 12.20
C VAL A 143 7.85 -0.58 13.17
N LEU A 144 9.01 -0.11 12.70
CA LEU A 144 9.99 0.58 13.54
C LEU A 144 9.40 1.80 14.25
N TYR A 145 8.54 2.54 13.56
CA TYR A 145 7.84 3.68 14.14
C TYR A 145 6.92 3.25 15.31
N HIS A 146 6.11 2.21 15.13
CA HIS A 146 5.22 1.75 16.21
C HIS A 146 5.99 1.13 17.38
N GLU A 147 7.04 0.35 17.11
CA GLU A 147 7.92 -0.20 18.14
C GLU A 147 8.59 0.92 18.97
N ALA A 148 9.15 1.94 18.29
CA ALA A 148 9.70 3.11 18.98
C ALA A 148 8.63 3.85 19.78
N SER A 149 7.43 4.04 19.20
CA SER A 149 6.32 4.69 19.89
C SER A 149 5.91 3.92 21.15
N PHE A 150 5.81 2.59 21.12
CA PHE A 150 5.47 1.78 22.29
C PHE A 150 6.57 1.79 23.36
N PHE A 151 7.83 1.90 22.94
CA PHE A 151 8.94 2.01 23.89
C PHE A 151 8.91 3.35 24.67
N PHE A 152 8.54 4.45 24.00
CA PHE A 152 8.57 5.80 24.61
C PHE A 152 7.24 6.28 25.20
N SER A 153 6.13 5.79 24.67
CA SER A 153 4.78 6.04 25.18
C SER A 153 4.20 4.67 25.50
N GLU A 154 3.74 4.44 26.74
CA GLU A 154 3.08 3.19 27.20
C GLU A 154 1.71 2.96 26.48
N GLY A 155 1.58 3.41 25.24
CA GLY A 155 0.35 3.54 24.49
C GLY A 155 -0.10 2.22 23.89
N THR A 156 -0.84 1.45 24.67
CA THR A 156 -1.66 0.30 24.23
C THR A 156 -2.72 0.70 23.18
N ASP A 157 -3.05 1.99 23.07
CA ASP A 157 -4.14 2.50 22.22
C ASP A 157 -3.89 2.43 20.70
N ALA A 158 -2.67 2.12 20.23
CA ALA A 158 -2.34 2.03 18.81
C ALA A 158 -2.12 0.61 18.29
N GLU A 159 -2.22 -0.41 19.14
CA GLU A 159 -1.95 -1.82 18.78
C GLU A 159 -2.85 -2.32 17.64
N ALA A 160 -4.14 -2.05 17.71
CA ALA A 160 -5.07 -2.51 16.68
C ALA A 160 -4.83 -1.84 15.31
N PHE A 161 -4.35 -0.58 15.30
CA PHE A 161 -3.94 0.11 14.09
C PHE A 161 -2.66 -0.51 13.49
N LEU A 162 -1.68 -0.83 14.34
CA LEU A 162 -0.46 -1.55 13.93
C LEU A 162 -0.81 -2.90 13.31
N TYR A 163 -1.60 -3.73 13.99
CA TYR A 163 -1.96 -5.07 13.48
C TYR A 163 -2.71 -4.99 12.15
N THR A 164 -3.64 -4.06 12.02
CA THR A 164 -4.34 -3.82 10.74
C THR A 164 -3.37 -3.42 9.64
N GLY A 165 -2.43 -2.53 9.94
CA GLY A 165 -1.41 -2.08 8.98
C GLY A 165 -0.46 -3.20 8.56
N VAL A 166 0.02 -3.99 9.51
CA VAL A 166 0.89 -5.15 9.23
C VAL A 166 0.16 -6.20 8.39
N MET A 167 -1.11 -6.50 8.70
CA MET A 167 -1.91 -7.40 7.86
C MET A 167 -2.03 -6.87 6.42
N ILE A 168 -2.30 -5.57 6.24
CA ILE A 168 -2.32 -4.96 4.90
C ILE A 168 -0.99 -5.13 4.18
N MET A 169 0.12 -4.85 4.85
CA MET A 169 1.44 -4.95 4.25
C MET A 169 1.76 -6.38 3.82
N ILE A 170 1.36 -7.38 4.61
CA ILE A 170 1.48 -8.79 4.25
C ILE A 170 0.62 -9.11 3.02
N ILE A 171 -0.64 -8.66 2.98
CA ILE A 171 -1.54 -8.87 1.82
C ILE A 171 -0.95 -8.23 0.56
N GLN A 172 -0.41 -7.02 0.66
CA GLN A 172 0.24 -6.33 -0.46
C GLN A 172 1.50 -7.06 -0.93
N LEU A 173 2.28 -7.61 -0.01
CA LEU A 173 3.46 -8.41 -0.34
C LEU A 173 3.06 -9.67 -1.12
N PHE A 174 2.05 -10.41 -0.63
CA PHE A 174 1.55 -11.59 -1.34
C PHE A 174 0.96 -11.23 -2.70
N SER A 175 0.22 -10.11 -2.79
CA SER A 175 -0.34 -9.64 -4.05
C SER A 175 0.76 -9.33 -5.07
N LEU A 176 1.85 -8.68 -4.63
CA LEU A 176 3.01 -8.43 -5.47
C LEU A 176 3.69 -9.73 -5.91
N ILE A 177 3.90 -10.68 -5.00
CA ILE A 177 4.52 -11.98 -5.34
C ILE A 177 3.68 -12.74 -6.37
N LEU A 178 2.35 -12.73 -6.25
CA LEU A 178 1.45 -13.35 -7.22
C LEU A 178 1.51 -12.65 -8.58
N GLU A 179 1.49 -11.31 -8.61
CA GLU A 179 1.65 -10.54 -9.86
C GLU A 179 2.99 -10.85 -10.55
N TRP A 180 4.08 -10.99 -9.78
CA TRP A 180 5.38 -11.37 -10.32
C TRP A 180 5.39 -12.80 -10.87
N ALA A 181 4.82 -13.76 -10.13
CA ALA A 181 4.75 -15.14 -10.58
C ALA A 181 3.88 -15.31 -11.85
N GLU A 182 2.81 -14.53 -11.99
CA GLU A 182 1.99 -14.51 -13.21
C GLU A 182 2.76 -13.92 -14.41
N ASP A 183 3.47 -12.81 -14.20
CA ASP A 183 4.27 -12.17 -15.25
C ASP A 183 5.45 -13.07 -15.67
N GLU A 184 6.09 -13.77 -14.73
CA GLU A 184 7.16 -14.73 -15.04
C GLU A 184 6.62 -15.94 -15.81
N LYS A 185 5.42 -16.44 -15.48
CA LYS A 185 4.78 -17.55 -16.22
C LYS A 185 4.45 -17.20 -17.67
N GLU A 186 4.11 -15.94 -17.97
CA GLU A 186 3.82 -15.49 -19.34
C GLU A 186 5.10 -15.17 -20.14
N ASN A 187 6.19 -14.81 -19.46
CA ASN A 187 7.47 -14.45 -20.08
C ASN A 187 8.52 -15.57 -20.04
N ASP A 188 8.25 -16.68 -19.35
CA ASP A 188 9.10 -17.86 -19.35
C ASP A 188 9.15 -18.39 -20.80
N PRO A 189 10.33 -18.43 -21.46
CA PRO A 189 10.43 -19.11 -22.73
C PRO A 189 9.97 -20.54 -22.50
N VAL A 190 8.93 -20.97 -23.25
CA VAL A 190 8.45 -22.35 -23.28
C VAL A 190 9.66 -23.24 -23.14
N ASN A 191 9.79 -23.91 -21.98
CA ASN A 191 10.88 -24.81 -21.68
C ASN A 191 11.23 -25.57 -22.96
N VAL A 192 12.33 -25.18 -23.60
CA VAL A 192 12.83 -25.88 -24.78
C VAL A 192 13.34 -27.19 -24.24
N LYS A 193 12.43 -28.16 -24.09
CA LYS A 193 12.76 -29.57 -23.96
C LYS A 193 13.52 -29.94 -25.23
N GLY A 194 14.85 -29.83 -25.15
CA GLY A 194 15.80 -30.39 -26.10
C GLY A 194 16.04 -29.55 -27.35
N TYR A 195 16.97 -28.59 -27.27
CA TYR A 195 17.90 -28.31 -28.38
C TYR A 195 19.23 -27.78 -27.82
N PHE A 196 19.94 -28.60 -27.04
CA PHE A 196 21.40 -28.51 -27.04
C PHE A 196 21.86 -29.05 -28.41
N LYS A 197 21.91 -28.18 -29.41
CA LYS A 197 22.59 -28.50 -30.66
C LYS A 197 24.09 -28.51 -30.33
N SER A 198 24.67 -29.71 -30.29
CA SER A 198 26.11 -29.91 -30.23
C SER A 198 26.75 -29.04 -31.32
N ILE A 199 27.60 -28.10 -30.90
CA ILE A 199 28.44 -27.33 -31.81
C ILE A 199 29.49 -28.29 -32.35
N SER A 200 29.20 -28.86 -33.52
CA SER A 200 30.19 -29.59 -34.32
C SER A 200 31.26 -28.59 -34.76
N LYS A 201 32.47 -28.75 -34.22
CA LYS A 201 33.66 -28.03 -34.68
C LYS A 201 33.96 -28.47 -36.12
N ASN A 202 33.81 -27.56 -37.06
CA ASN A 202 34.67 -27.51 -38.24
C ASN A 202 35.67 -26.39 -38.03
#